data_AF-A0A1Q8MRN7-F1
#
_entry.id   AF-A0A1Q8MRN7-F1
#
_cell.length_a   1.000
_cell.length_b   1.000
_cell.length_c   1.000
_cell.angle_alpha   90.00
_cell.angle_beta   90.00
_cell.angle_gamma   90.00
#
_symmetry.space_group_name_H-M   'P 1'
#
loop_
_entity.id
_entity.type
_entity.pdbx_description
1 polymer ?
#
loop_
_entity_poly.entity_id
_entity_poly.type
_entity_poly.pdbx_seq_one_letter_code
_entity_poly.pdbx_strand_id
1 'polypeptide(L)'
;MASTARSLRYALAILTTSLVTPSVWAHAHLTHQYPAANAQVTAAPQAITLNFSEGVETGFSGAKITGPKNENIKTLPAKRNEQDQKQLIVPLADSLKPGTYTVDWHVVSVDGHKTKGHYTFSVK
;
A
#
# COMPACT_ATOMS: atom_id res chain seq x y z
N MET A 1 -5.70 -8.85 -75.65
CA MET A 1 -7.01 -8.92 -74.97
C MET A 1 -6.84 -9.68 -73.68
N ALA A 2 -7.30 -9.08 -72.58
CA ALA A 2 -7.07 -9.50 -71.20
C ALA A 2 -7.80 -10.79 -70.83
N SER A 3 -7.23 -11.58 -69.91
CA SER A 3 -7.96 -12.04 -68.73
C SER A 3 -7.01 -12.63 -67.68
N THR A 4 -6.86 -11.88 -66.60
CA THR A 4 -6.27 -12.26 -65.32
C THR A 4 -7.16 -13.24 -64.56
N ALA A 5 -6.59 -14.31 -64.02
CA ALA A 5 -7.15 -14.97 -62.84
C ALA A 5 -6.03 -15.73 -62.09
N ARG A 6 -5.31 -15.02 -61.22
CA ARG A 6 -4.39 -15.61 -60.24
C ARG A 6 -5.24 -16.02 -59.03
N SER A 7 -5.72 -17.26 -59.03
CA SER A 7 -6.55 -17.80 -57.94
C SER A 7 -5.69 -18.07 -56.69
N LEU A 8 -5.76 -17.10 -55.78
CA LEU A 8 -5.87 -17.23 -54.32
C LEU A 8 -4.97 -18.28 -53.65
N ARG A 9 -3.73 -17.88 -53.34
CA ARG A 9 -2.87 -18.57 -52.38
C ARG A 9 -3.23 -18.13 -50.97
N TYR A 10 -3.59 -19.10 -50.14
CA TYR A 10 -3.70 -19.09 -48.68
C TYR A 10 -3.06 -17.89 -47.97
N ALA A 11 -3.86 -17.16 -47.20
CA ALA A 11 -3.36 -16.30 -46.13
C ALA A 11 -4.33 -16.36 -44.94
N LEU A 12 -4.31 -17.51 -44.26
CA LEU A 12 -4.69 -17.60 -42.86
C LEU A 12 -3.54 -16.98 -42.05
N ALA A 13 -3.67 -15.73 -41.65
CA ALA A 13 -2.82 -15.12 -40.64
C ALA A 13 -3.74 -14.46 -39.60
N ILE A 14 -4.06 -15.23 -38.58
CA ILE A 14 -4.76 -14.81 -37.37
C ILE A 14 -3.90 -13.74 -36.70
N LEU A 15 -4.36 -12.49 -36.71
CA LEU A 15 -3.73 -11.41 -35.93
C LEU A 15 -4.55 -11.18 -34.66
N THR A 16 -4.46 -12.11 -33.71
CA THR A 16 -4.91 -11.89 -32.33
C THR A 16 -3.81 -11.14 -31.59
N THR A 17 -3.73 -9.82 -31.78
CA THR A 17 -3.00 -8.95 -30.86
C THR A 17 -3.83 -8.86 -29.58
N SER A 18 -3.57 -9.75 -28.62
CA SER A 18 -4.05 -9.54 -27.25
C SER A 18 -3.42 -8.25 -26.74
N LEU A 19 -4.26 -7.23 -26.51
CA LEU A 19 -3.88 -6.05 -25.77
C LEU A 19 -3.56 -6.48 -24.33
N VAL A 20 -2.29 -6.77 -24.06
CA VAL A 20 -1.80 -6.85 -22.68
C VAL A 20 -1.69 -5.41 -22.21
N THR A 21 -2.74 -4.89 -21.57
CA THR A 21 -2.65 -3.60 -20.90
C THR A 21 -1.73 -3.76 -19.68
N PRO A 22 -0.63 -3.00 -19.58
CA PRO A 22 0.14 -3.00 -18.36
C PRO A 22 -0.77 -2.48 -17.25
N SER A 23 -0.89 -3.23 -16.15
CA SER A 23 -1.56 -2.73 -14.96
C SER A 23 -0.74 -1.56 -14.42
N VAL A 24 -1.17 -0.34 -14.70
CA VAL A 24 -0.57 0.86 -14.13
C VAL A 24 -1.07 0.98 -12.69
N TRP A 25 -0.23 0.61 -11.72
CA TRP A 25 -0.51 0.77 -10.29
C TRP A 25 -0.24 2.21 -9.86
N ALA A 26 -1.04 3.16 -10.35
CA ALA A 26 -0.90 4.60 -10.07
C ALA A 26 -1.37 5.03 -8.66
N HIS A 27 -1.45 4.10 -7.71
CA HIS A 27 -1.89 4.38 -6.35
C HIS A 27 -1.01 3.62 -5.36
N ALA A 28 -0.61 4.27 -4.25
CA ALA A 28 0.03 3.57 -3.15
C ALA A 28 -0.95 2.60 -2.47
N HIS A 29 -0.72 1.30 -2.64
CA HIS A 29 -1.40 0.22 -1.93
C HIS A 29 -0.53 -0.28 -0.79
N LEU A 30 -1.12 -0.54 0.38
CA LEU A 30 -0.40 -1.14 1.49
C LEU A 30 -0.01 -2.58 1.12
N THR A 31 1.29 -2.88 1.11
CA THR A 31 1.84 -4.18 0.73
C THR A 31 2.30 -4.98 1.95
N HIS A 32 2.83 -4.28 2.96
CA HIS A 32 3.26 -4.90 4.22
C HIS A 32 3.06 -3.92 5.38
N GLN A 33 2.84 -4.45 6.58
CA GLN A 33 2.66 -3.67 7.78
C GLN A 33 3.22 -4.40 9.00
N TYR A 34 3.82 -3.64 9.91
CA TYR A 34 4.18 -4.15 11.24
C TYR A 34 3.69 -3.19 12.34
N PRO A 35 2.99 -3.69 13.37
CA PRO A 35 2.49 -5.07 13.51
C PRO A 35 1.56 -5.49 12.36
N ALA A 36 1.58 -6.79 12.01
CA ALA A 36 0.74 -7.31 10.94
C ALA A 36 -0.75 -7.31 11.34
N ALA A 37 -1.64 -7.28 10.35
CA ALA A 37 -3.09 -7.35 10.60
C ALA A 37 -3.45 -8.61 11.40
N ASN A 38 -4.27 -8.42 12.43
CA ASN A 38 -4.71 -9.44 13.39
C ASN A 38 -3.58 -10.13 14.18
N ALA A 39 -2.36 -9.60 14.13
CA ALA A 39 -1.25 -10.16 14.89
C ALA A 39 -1.42 -9.91 16.39
N GLN A 40 -0.94 -10.86 17.19
CA GLN A 40 -0.75 -10.69 18.63
C GLN A 40 0.74 -10.59 18.93
N VAL A 41 1.20 -9.39 19.27
CA VAL A 41 2.61 -9.14 19.59
C VAL A 41 2.84 -9.23 21.09
N THR A 42 3.96 -9.83 21.49
CA THR A 42 4.36 -9.94 22.91
C THR A 42 5.13 -8.72 23.39
N ALA A 43 5.86 -8.06 22.49
CA ALA A 43 6.52 -6.80 22.75
C ALA A 43 5.72 -5.66 22.14
N ALA A 44 5.46 -4.62 22.92
CA ALA A 44 4.86 -3.39 22.42
C ALA A 44 5.77 -2.78 21.34
N PRO A 45 5.25 -2.49 20.12
CA PRO A 45 6.04 -1.84 19.09
C PRO A 45 6.38 -0.41 19.51
N GLN A 46 7.53 0.09 19.05
CA GLN A 46 7.89 1.51 19.22
C GLN A 46 7.33 2.39 18.10
N ALA A 47 6.92 1.79 16.98
CA ALA A 47 6.36 2.46 15.82
C ALA A 47 5.42 1.54 15.06
N ILE A 48 4.48 2.13 14.33
CA ILE A 48 3.76 1.44 13.27
C ILE A 48 4.55 1.65 11.97
N THR A 49 4.85 0.57 11.26
CA THR A 49 5.54 0.64 9.97
C THR A 49 4.63 0.12 8.87
N LEU A 50 4.56 0.86 7.77
CA LEU A 50 3.65 0.61 6.66
C LEU A 50 4.46 0.71 5.37
N ASN A 51 4.55 -0.37 4.62
CA ASN A 51 5.19 -0.41 3.30
C ASN A 51 4.11 -0.38 2.22
N PHE A 52 4.37 0.39 1.18
CA PHE A 52 3.45 0.60 0.08
C PHE A 52 4.03 0.10 -1.24
N SER A 53 3.19 0.02 -2.27
CA SER A 53 3.62 -0.28 -3.65
C SER A 53 4.43 0.87 -4.25
N GLU A 54 4.18 2.10 -3.81
CA GLU A 54 4.76 3.34 -4.32
C GLU A 54 5.39 4.18 -3.21
N GLY A 55 6.25 5.13 -3.59
CA GLY A 55 6.82 6.09 -2.66
C GLY A 55 5.74 7.01 -2.07
N VAL A 56 5.95 7.47 -0.82
CA VAL A 56 4.97 8.30 -0.10
C VAL A 56 5.53 9.66 0.32
N GLU A 57 4.64 10.65 0.38
CA GLU A 57 4.91 12.02 0.84
C GLU A 57 4.52 12.17 2.32
N THR A 58 5.52 12.26 3.20
CA THR A 58 5.31 12.21 4.67
C THR A 58 4.54 13.39 5.22
N GLY A 59 4.62 14.58 4.61
CA GLY A 59 3.91 15.78 5.05
C GLY A 59 2.38 15.66 4.95
N PHE A 60 1.88 14.71 4.16
CA PHE A 60 0.46 14.48 3.92
C PHE A 60 0.03 13.04 4.25
N SER A 61 0.89 12.29 4.93
CA SER A 61 0.71 10.87 5.24
C SER A 61 0.86 10.61 6.73
N GLY A 62 0.14 9.62 7.25
CA GLY A 62 0.23 9.25 8.66
C GLY A 62 -0.78 8.19 9.08
N ALA A 63 -0.80 7.91 10.37
CA ALA A 63 -1.78 7.00 10.96
C ALA A 63 -2.28 7.52 12.31
N LYS A 64 -3.58 7.28 12.57
CA LYS A 64 -4.21 7.42 13.88
C LYS A 64 -4.28 6.03 14.51
N ILE A 65 -3.87 5.91 15.76
CA ILE A 65 -3.91 4.66 16.51
C ILE A 65 -4.93 4.81 17.63
N THR A 66 -5.92 3.93 17.64
CA THR A 66 -6.95 3.87 18.68
C THR A 66 -6.75 2.61 19.49
N GLY A 67 -6.57 2.74 20.81
CA GLY A 67 -6.39 1.63 21.73
C GLY A 67 -7.69 1.16 22.40
N PRO A 68 -7.56 0.30 23.43
CA PRO A 68 -8.70 -0.17 24.22
C PRO A 68 -9.52 0.99 24.78
N LYS A 69 -10.84 0.80 24.91
CA LYS A 69 -11.78 1.84 25.40
C LYS A 69 -11.79 3.12 24.55
N ASN A 70 -11.46 3.03 23.26
CA ASN A 70 -11.36 4.16 22.32
C ASN A 70 -10.32 5.21 22.71
N GLU A 71 -9.27 4.82 23.44
CA GLU A 71 -8.16 5.71 23.80
C GLU A 71 -7.40 6.13 22.54
N ASN A 72 -7.18 7.44 22.35
CA ASN A 72 -6.33 7.93 21.26
C ASN A 72 -4.87 7.80 21.66
N ILE A 73 -4.10 7.00 20.94
CA ILE A 73 -2.67 6.81 21.20
C ILE A 73 -1.88 7.92 20.50
N LYS A 74 -1.04 8.60 21.26
CA LYS A 74 -0.22 9.69 20.76
C LYS A 74 0.89 9.17 19.83
N THR A 75 0.94 9.73 18.63
CA THR A 75 2.01 9.50 17.65
C THR A 75 2.94 10.70 17.56
N LEU A 76 4.16 10.45 17.08
CA LEU A 76 5.11 11.48 16.66
C LEU A 76 5.00 11.70 15.14
N PRO A 77 5.58 12.78 14.59
CA PRO A 77 5.55 13.03 13.15
C PRO A 77 6.01 11.81 12.36
N ALA A 78 5.21 11.43 11.37
CA ALA A 78 5.53 10.31 10.48
C ALA A 78 6.81 10.63 9.69
N LYS A 79 7.62 9.60 9.47
CA LYS A 79 8.88 9.68 8.73
C LYS A 79 8.90 8.63 7.65
N ARG A 80 9.65 8.91 6.58
CA ARG A 80 9.95 7.92 5.56
C ARG A 80 11.24 7.21 5.93
N ASN A 81 11.35 5.93 5.63
CA ASN A 81 12.64 5.25 5.71
C ASN A 81 13.62 5.90 4.71
N GLU A 82 14.87 6.11 5.14
CA GLU A 82 15.91 6.74 4.31
C GLU A 82 16.36 5.85 3.15
N GLN A 83 16.29 4.53 3.34
CA GLN A 83 16.70 3.50 2.37
C GLN A 83 15.52 2.94 1.56
N ASP A 84 14.28 3.11 2.04
CA ASP A 84 13.06 2.67 1.37
C ASP A 84 12.00 3.77 1.35
N GLN A 85 11.87 4.45 0.21
CA GLN A 85 10.91 5.54 0.06
C GLN A 85 9.43 5.09 0.12
N LYS A 86 9.18 3.78 0.03
CA LYS A 86 7.84 3.19 0.12
C LYS A 86 7.45 2.84 1.54
N GLN A 87 8.35 3.01 2.52
CA GLN A 87 8.07 2.73 3.91
C GLN A 87 7.79 4.01 4.70
N LEU A 88 6.59 4.08 5.26
CA LEU A 88 6.18 5.06 6.26
C LEU A 88 6.38 4.47 7.67
N ILE A 89 7.03 5.24 8.54
CA ILE A 89 7.26 4.93 9.94
C ILE A 89 6.48 5.96 10.76
N VAL A 90 5.57 5.50 11.60
CA VAL A 90 4.77 6.32 12.51
C VAL A 90 5.18 5.99 13.94
N PRO A 91 6.12 6.76 14.54
CA PRO A 91 6.60 6.47 15.88
C PRO A 91 5.50 6.73 16.92
N LEU A 92 5.47 5.91 17.96
CA LEU A 92 4.57 6.06 19.10
C LEU A 92 5.29 6.89 20.17
N ALA A 93 4.56 7.81 20.81
CA ALA A 93 5.13 8.65 21.86
C ALA A 93 5.38 7.87 23.16
N ASP A 94 4.54 6.86 23.43
CA ASP A 94 4.55 6.07 24.65
C ASP A 94 4.44 4.57 24.31
N SER A 95 4.92 3.72 25.23
CA SER A 95 4.77 2.27 25.09
C SER A 95 3.31 1.85 25.19
N LEU A 96 2.89 0.94 24.33
CA LEU A 96 1.54 0.38 24.35
C LEU A 96 1.35 -0.54 25.56
N LYS A 97 0.15 -0.48 26.15
CA LYS A 97 -0.31 -1.41 27.18
C LYS A 97 -0.92 -2.65 26.50
N PRO A 98 -1.12 -3.76 27.24
CA PRO A 98 -1.87 -4.89 26.71
C PRO A 98 -3.28 -4.49 26.24
N GLY A 99 -3.68 -5.00 25.09
CA GLY A 99 -5.00 -4.74 24.51
C GLY A 99 -5.01 -4.70 22.98
N THR A 100 -6.20 -4.45 22.43
CA THR A 100 -6.42 -4.36 20.98
C THR A 100 -6.32 -2.92 20.50
N TYR A 101 -5.66 -2.75 19.38
CA TYR A 101 -5.38 -1.47 18.74
C TYR A 101 -5.89 -1.49 17.30
N THR A 102 -6.51 -0.39 16.89
CA THR A 102 -6.89 -0.10 15.50
C THR A 102 -5.94 0.94 14.94
N VAL A 103 -5.41 0.67 13.75
CA VAL A 103 -4.58 1.60 12.98
C VAL A 103 -5.40 2.09 11.79
N ASP A 104 -5.73 3.37 11.78
CA ASP A 104 -6.36 4.05 10.65
C ASP A 104 -5.28 4.86 9.93
N TRP A 105 -4.88 4.44 8.73
CA TRP A 105 -3.80 5.07 7.98
C TRP A 105 -4.32 5.79 6.74
N HIS A 106 -3.57 6.81 6.32
CA HIS A 106 -3.74 7.48 5.05
C HIS A 106 -2.37 7.85 4.49
N VAL A 107 -2.22 7.78 3.18
CA VAL A 107 -0.99 8.20 2.49
C VAL A 107 -1.31 8.99 1.24
N VAL A 108 -0.39 9.87 0.88
CA VAL A 108 -0.31 10.49 -0.45
C VAL A 108 0.93 9.93 -1.14
N SER A 109 0.75 9.27 -2.28
CA SER A 109 1.88 8.79 -3.09
C SER A 109 2.60 9.94 -3.77
N VAL A 110 3.83 9.69 -4.23
CA VAL A 110 4.61 10.63 -5.05
C VAL A 110 3.94 11.01 -6.37
N ASP A 111 2.94 10.23 -6.82
CA ASP A 111 2.07 10.56 -7.96
C ASP A 111 0.91 11.52 -7.61
N GLY A 112 0.77 11.91 -6.33
CA GLY A 112 -0.23 12.85 -5.84
C GLY A 112 -1.56 12.25 -5.39
N HIS A 113 -1.77 10.94 -5.51
CA HIS A 113 -3.04 10.32 -5.12
C HIS A 113 -3.09 9.97 -3.62
N LYS A 114 -4.24 10.20 -3.01
CA LYS A 114 -4.51 9.81 -1.62
C LYS A 114 -5.14 8.43 -1.55
N THR A 115 -4.57 7.54 -0.75
CA THR A 115 -5.19 6.27 -0.34
C THR A 115 -5.30 6.19 1.18
N LYS A 116 -6.18 5.32 1.67
CA LYS A 116 -6.42 5.10 3.10
C LYS A 116 -6.87 3.68 3.36
N GLY A 117 -6.74 3.24 4.61
CA GLY A 117 -7.23 1.95 5.06
C GLY A 117 -7.14 1.83 6.56
N HIS A 118 -7.51 0.66 7.08
CA HIS A 118 -7.39 0.37 8.49
C HIS A 118 -7.07 -1.10 8.73
N TYR A 119 -6.55 -1.42 9.90
CA TYR A 119 -6.39 -2.79 10.39
C TYR A 119 -6.28 -2.79 11.92
N THR A 120 -6.31 -3.99 12.51
CA THR A 120 -6.16 -4.17 13.96
C THR A 120 -4.97 -5.06 14.30
N PHE A 121 -4.43 -4.91 15.51
CA PHE A 121 -3.48 -5.84 16.13
C PHE A 121 -3.69 -5.82 17.66
N SER A 122 -3.10 -6.76 18.37
CA SER A 122 -3.16 -6.80 19.84
C SER A 122 -1.77 -6.91 20.47
N VAL A 123 -1.58 -6.26 21.61
CA VAL A 123 -0.41 -6.42 22.48
C VAL A 123 -0.81 -7.29 23.67
N LYS A 124 0.04 -8.25 24.04
CA LYS A 124 -0.15 -9.12 25.22
C LYS A 124 0.37 -8.50 26.50
#